data_AF-A0A852U5J7-F1
#
_entry.id   AF-A0A852U5J7-F1
#
_cell.length_a   1.000
_cell.length_b   1.000
_cell.length_c   1.000
_cell.angle_alpha   90.00
_cell.angle_beta   90.00
_cell.angle_gamma   90.00
#
_symmetry.space_group_name_H-M   'P 1'
#
loop_
_entity.id
_entity.type
_entity.pdbx_description
1 polymer ?
#
loop_
_entity_poly.entity_id
_entity_poly.type
_entity_poly.pdbx_seq_one_letter_code
_entity_poly.pdbx_strand_id
1 'polypeptide(L)' 'MAATVTAHLWAGSTREAASPIAADAPPKAVADSPRTVYDRIRELGRLHEEGLLTDEEFTTKKAELLDRL' A
#
# COMPACT_ATOMS: atom_id res chain seq x y z
N MET A 1 30.30 33.76 4.86
CA MET A 1 29.45 33.80 6.07
C MET A 1 28.01 33.58 5.62
N ALA A 2 27.34 32.59 6.21
CA ALA A 2 26.05 32.05 5.79
C ALA A 2 24.86 32.91 6.27
N ALA A 3 23.77 32.92 5.50
CA ALA A 3 22.37 32.88 5.98
C ALA A 3 21.40 32.94 4.78
N THR A 4 20.84 31.80 4.38
CA THR A 4 19.62 31.72 3.57
C THR A 4 18.59 30.96 4.39
N VAL A 5 17.57 31.68 4.87
CA VAL A 5 16.50 31.14 5.71
C VAL A 5 15.16 31.69 5.19
N THR A 6 14.34 30.75 4.71
CA THR A 6 12.86 30.66 4.84
C THR A 6 12.01 31.71 4.10
N ALA A 7 11.37 31.35 2.98
CA ALA A 7 10.00 30.81 2.83
C ALA A 7 8.91 31.87 3.17
N HIS A 8 7.75 31.98 2.53
CA HIS A 8 6.88 31.10 1.76
C HIS A 8 6.16 31.96 0.72
N LEU A 9 5.47 31.38 -0.27
CA LEU A 9 4.22 31.89 -0.86
C LEU A 9 3.98 31.14 -2.18
N TRP A 10 3.20 30.07 -2.13
CA TRP A 10 2.31 29.79 -3.26
C TRP A 10 0.91 29.57 -2.70
N ALA A 11 0.18 30.67 -2.63
CA ALA A 11 -1.25 30.70 -2.39
C ALA A 11 -1.97 29.92 -3.49
N GLY A 12 -2.98 29.16 -3.09
CA GLY A 12 -3.74 28.28 -3.96
C GLY A 12 -4.29 28.99 -5.20
N SER A 13 -4.12 28.32 -6.34
CA SER A 13 -5.04 28.48 -7.46
C SER A 13 -6.15 27.45 -7.29
N THR A 14 -7.35 27.98 -7.24
CA THR A 14 -8.63 27.31 -7.03
C THR A 14 -8.98 26.35 -8.16
N ARG A 15 -9.47 25.17 -7.74
CA ARG A 15 -10.64 24.42 -8.26
C ARG A 15 -10.94 24.52 -9.76
N GLU A 16 -10.96 23.37 -10.44
CA GLU A 16 -12.21 22.74 -10.92
C GLU A 16 -11.91 21.62 -11.93
N ALA A 17 -12.02 20.37 -11.48
CA ALA A 17 -12.46 19.25 -12.31
C ALA A 17 -13.00 18.20 -11.35
N ALA A 18 -14.33 18.12 -11.28
CA ALA A 18 -15.05 17.15 -10.49
C ALA A 18 -14.70 15.73 -10.93
N SER A 19 -13.99 14.99 -10.07
CA SER A 19 -14.09 13.54 -9.99
C SER A 19 -14.59 13.21 -8.58
N PRO A 20 -15.70 12.48 -8.43
CA PRO A 20 -16.23 12.17 -7.12
C PRO A 20 -15.28 11.20 -6.44
N ILE A 21 -14.52 11.71 -5.48
CA ILE A 21 -14.22 11.07 -4.20
C ILE A 21 -14.17 9.53 -4.27
N ALA A 22 -13.11 8.98 -4.85
CA ALA A 22 -12.60 7.70 -4.38
C ALA A 22 -11.98 8.01 -3.03
N ALA A 23 -12.83 7.93 -2.00
CA ALA A 23 -12.48 8.15 -0.63
C ALA A 23 -11.13 7.51 -0.33
N ASP A 24 -10.24 8.33 0.22
CA ASP A 24 -9.21 7.93 1.17
C ASP A 24 -9.95 7.19 2.30
N ALA A 25 -10.32 5.93 2.02
CA ALA A 25 -10.85 5.04 3.01
C ALA A 25 -9.67 4.76 3.94
N PRO A 26 -9.80 4.94 5.26
CA PRO A 26 -8.80 4.39 6.17
C PRO A 26 -8.63 2.92 5.79
N PRO A 27 -7.42 2.32 5.87
CA PRO A 27 -7.28 0.90 5.65
C PRO A 27 -8.23 0.25 6.64
N LYS A 28 -9.41 -0.17 6.17
CA LYS A 28 -10.37 -0.92 6.97
C LYS A 28 -9.53 -2.05 7.48
N ALA A 29 -9.29 -2.12 8.79
CA ALA A 29 -8.54 -3.19 9.41
C ALA A 29 -9.08 -4.47 8.79
N VAL A 30 -8.31 -5.02 7.85
CA VAL A 30 -8.88 -5.93 6.86
C VAL A 30 -9.02 -7.19 7.67
N ALA A 31 -10.24 -7.45 8.17
CA ALA A 31 -10.56 -8.73 8.76
C ALA A 31 -10.00 -9.77 7.77
N ASP A 32 -9.25 -10.74 8.30
CA ASP A 32 -8.63 -11.82 7.53
C ASP A 32 -9.76 -12.68 6.95
N SER A 33 -10.46 -12.11 5.98
CA SER A 33 -11.49 -12.74 5.21
C SER A 33 -10.81 -13.60 4.15
N PRO A 34 -11.45 -14.69 3.72
CA PRO A 34 -10.91 -15.54 2.65
C PRO A 34 -10.42 -14.74 1.44
N ARG A 35 -11.16 -13.70 1.05
CA ARG A 35 -10.81 -12.84 -0.09
C ARG A 35 -9.55 -12.00 0.17
N THR A 36 -9.42 -11.44 1.37
CA THR A 36 -8.23 -10.69 1.81
C THR A 36 -6.98 -11.57 1.81
N VAL A 37 -7.11 -12.83 2.24
CA VAL A 37 -6.02 -13.81 2.27
C VAL A 37 -5.50 -14.07 0.85
N TYR A 38 -6.40 -14.32 -0.10
CA TYR A 38 -6.00 -14.52 -1.50
C TYR A 38 -5.34 -13.27 -2.11
N ASP A 39 -5.84 -12.08 -1.79
CA ASP A 39 -5.23 -10.83 -2.26
C ASP A 39 -3.80 -10.65 -1.71
N ARG A 40 -3.56 -11.00 -0.44
CA ARG A 40 -2.19 -10.98 0.15
C ARG A 40 -1.27 -12.04 -0.46
N ILE A 41 -1.78 -13.23 -0.78
CA ILE A 41 -0.99 -14.28 -1.46
C ILE A 41 -0.56 -13.82 -2.86
N ARG A 42 -1.41 -13.07 -3.57
CA ARG A 42 -1.06 -12.48 -4.87
C ARG A 42 0.06 -11.45 -4.74
N GLU A 43 -0.01 -10.59 -3.73
CA GLU A 43 1.06 -9.60 -3.49
C GLU A 43 2.38 -10.28 -3.12
N LEU A 44 2.35 -11.33 -2.30
CA LEU A 44 3.55 -12.13 -2.02
C LEU A 44 4.15 -12.75 -3.29
N GLY A 45 3.31 -13.20 -4.23
CA GLY A 45 3.77 -13.72 -5.53
C GLY A 45 4.48 -12.67 -6.36
N ARG A 46 3.94 -11.44 -6.40
CA ARG A 46 4.59 -10.30 -7.08
C ARG A 46 5.95 -9.99 -6.48
N LEU A 47 6.06 -9.92 -5.15
CA LEU A 47 7.31 -9.64 -4.46
C LEU A 47 8.36 -10.75 -4.67
N HIS A 48 7.91 -12.00 -4.79
CA HIS A 48 8.77 -13.14 -5.13
C HIS A 48 9.28 -13.05 -6.57
N GLU A 49 8.42 -12.73 -7.53
CA GLU A 49 8.81 -12.48 -8.93
C GLU A 49 9.79 -11.31 -9.08
N GLU A 50 9.65 -10.27 -8.25
CA GLU A 50 10.57 -9.13 -8.16
C GLU A 50 11.91 -9.50 -7.47
N GLY A 51 12.04 -10.72 -6.93
CA GLY A 51 13.24 -11.19 -6.23
C GLY A 51 13.44 -10.57 -4.85
N LEU A 52 12.40 -9.95 -4.27
CA LEU A 52 12.42 -9.33 -2.94
C LEU A 52 12.16 -10.34 -1.81
N LEU A 53 11.68 -11.53 -2.18
CA LEU A 53 11.49 -12.67 -1.29
C LEU A 53 12.18 -13.89 -1.88
N THR A 54 12.74 -14.73 -1.00
CA THR A 54 13.22 -16.05 -1.39
C THR A 54 12.05 -17.05 -1.51
N ASP A 55 12.28 -18.17 -2.22
CA ASP A 55 11.29 -19.25 -2.37
C ASP A 55 10.81 -19.78 -1.01
N GLU A 56 11.71 -19.88 -0.03
CA GLU A 56 11.43 -20.36 1.33
C GLU A 56 10.53 -19.38 2.10
N GLU A 57 10.84 -18.08 2.03
CA GLU A 57 10.03 -17.03 2.68
C GLU A 57 8.64 -16.93 2.06
N PHE A 58 8.55 -16.98 0.73
CA PHE A 58 7.28 -16.99 0.00
C PHE A 58 6.41 -18.18 0.43
N THR A 59 6.98 -19.39 0.42
CA THR A 59 6.25 -20.62 0.77
C THR A 59 5.76 -20.59 2.21
N THR A 60 6.62 -20.14 3.14
CA THR A 60 6.27 -20.04 4.57
C THR A 60 5.13 -19.05 4.78
N LYS A 61 5.20 -17.84 4.21
CA LYS A 61 4.17 -16.81 4.37
C LYS A 61 2.86 -17.15 3.66
N LYS A 62 2.93 -17.83 2.52
CA LYS A 62 1.75 -18.36 1.84
C LYS A 62 1.03 -19.40 2.70
N ALA A 63 1.76 -20.33 3.32
CA ALA A 63 1.17 -21.34 4.21
C ALA A 63 0.52 -20.69 5.44
N GLU A 64 1.24 -19.78 6.13
CA GLU A 64 0.70 -19.02 7.27
C GLU A 64 -0.59 -18.25 6.93
N LEU A 65 -0.70 -17.73 5.71
CA LEU A 65 -1.90 -17.02 5.24
C LEU A 65 -3.03 -17.98 4.92
N LEU A 66 -2.73 -19.14 4.31
CA LEU A 66 -3.71 -20.16 3.98
C LEU A 66 -4.30 -20.83 5.24
N ASP A 67 -3.52 -20.99 6.30
CA ASP A 67 -3.99 -21.56 7.57
C ASP A 67 -5.00 -20.68 8.31
N ARG A 68 -5.16 -19.42 7.88
CA ARG A 68 -6.11 -18.44 8.45
C ARG A 68 -7.46 -18.41 7.74
N LEU A 69 -7.65 -19.19 6.68
CA LEU A 69 -8.93 -19.38 5.97
C LEU A 69 -9.89 -20.26 6.77
#